data_AF-A0A7Y3E1P0-F1
#
_entry.id   AF-A0A7Y3E1P0-F1
#
_cell.length_a   1.000
_cell.length_b   1.000
_cell.length_c   1.000
_cell.angle_alpha   90.00
_cell.angle_beta   90.00
_cell.angle_gamma   90.00
#
_symmetry.space_group_name_H-M   'P 1'
#
loop_
_entity.id
_entity.type
_entity.pdbx_description
1 polymer ?
#
loop_
_entity_poly.entity_id
_entity_poly.type
_entity_poly.pdbx_seq_one_letter_code
_entity_poly.pdbx_strand_id
1 'polypeptide(L)'
;MRSRHLKAIFALLALLFVAYVAVRALSGNGRASDGDRIAAAVRDGFSLVRVLPPEVTDSVRLEEVGGVWTVNGYPADSALVRELADVLDSARVGRLVAQSATNHSRLGVSEDLARRIEIGPAGSPDAMFLLGGGGTDGRFVRFPGSDDVFAVPTASMRPFGRSVEDWRDSLVAAVDTASVTRITVRRNDQPTPVLLMRDRGDATVWSLDGEPADSLGLAMLLQETAGLTAIGFPSDSVAFAVDFNDPVAVLEMFASDEPGAAPALSLLFVTAPDAREFLVRRADDPLAYRISAVQAERLLPTRSMLLGDG
;
A
#
# COMPACT_ATOMS: atom_id res chain seq x y z
N MET A 1 -18.05 6.24 -57.33
CA MET A 1 -19.06 5.52 -56.53
C MET A 1 -18.44 5.12 -55.18
N ARG A 2 -18.56 5.90 -54.09
CA ARG A 2 -18.02 5.44 -52.77
C ARG A 2 -18.42 6.16 -51.47
N SER A 3 -19.19 7.25 -51.47
CA SER A 3 -19.51 7.98 -50.21
C SER A 3 -20.98 7.89 -49.77
N ARG A 4 -21.93 7.75 -50.70
CA ARG A 4 -23.36 7.69 -50.37
C ARG A 4 -23.80 6.34 -49.79
N HIS A 5 -23.22 5.24 -50.27
CA HIS A 5 -23.51 3.90 -49.75
C HIS A 5 -22.90 3.65 -48.36
N LEU A 6 -21.75 4.26 -48.04
CA LEU A 6 -21.12 4.12 -46.72
C LEU A 6 -21.93 4.85 -45.63
N LYS A 7 -22.44 6.06 -45.92
CA LYS A 7 -23.33 6.80 -45.00
C LYS A 7 -24.65 6.07 -44.75
N ALA A 8 -25.19 5.40 -45.78
CA ALA A 8 -26.40 4.59 -45.64
C ALA A 8 -26.19 3.35 -44.75
N ILE A 9 -25.02 2.71 -44.82
CA ILE A 9 -24.67 1.56 -43.96
C ILE A 9 -24.46 2.01 -42.51
N PHE A 10 -23.77 3.13 -42.27
CA PHE A 10 -23.62 3.66 -40.91
C PHE A 10 -24.94 4.13 -40.30
N ALA A 11 -25.83 4.72 -41.09
CA ALA A 11 -27.17 5.08 -40.63
C ALA A 11 -28.00 3.83 -40.28
N LEU A 12 -27.88 2.76 -41.07
CA LEU A 12 -28.56 1.49 -40.80
C LEU A 12 -28.01 0.79 -39.55
N LEU A 13 -26.68 0.80 -39.35
CA LEU A 13 -26.05 0.23 -38.16
C LEU A 13 -26.37 1.05 -36.90
N ALA A 14 -26.41 2.37 -36.99
CA ALA A 14 -26.86 3.22 -35.89
C ALA A 14 -28.34 2.96 -35.53
N LEU A 15 -29.18 2.76 -36.54
CA LEU A 15 -30.60 2.42 -36.35
C LEU A 15 -30.76 1.03 -35.70
N LEU A 16 -29.98 0.04 -36.15
CA LEU A 16 -29.98 -1.31 -35.57
C LEU A 16 -29.41 -1.32 -34.15
N PHE A 17 -28.44 -0.46 -33.85
CA PHE A 17 -27.90 -0.27 -32.51
C PHE A 17 -28.95 0.38 -31.59
N VAL A 18 -29.64 1.41 -32.04
CA VAL A 18 -30.74 2.04 -31.29
C VAL A 18 -31.90 1.07 -31.10
N ALA A 19 -32.25 0.26 -32.11
CA ALA A 19 -33.27 -0.77 -32.01
C ALA A 19 -32.87 -1.90 -31.03
N TYR A 20 -31.61 -2.32 -31.05
CA TYR A 20 -31.06 -3.29 -30.10
C TYR A 20 -31.09 -2.77 -28.66
N VAL A 21 -30.70 -1.51 -28.45
CA VAL A 21 -30.79 -0.83 -27.15
C VAL A 21 -32.25 -0.68 -26.71
N ALA A 22 -33.16 -0.32 -27.61
CA ALA A 22 -34.58 -0.20 -27.32
C ALA A 22 -35.22 -1.54 -26.94
N VAL A 23 -34.86 -2.63 -27.62
CA VAL A 23 -35.33 -3.98 -27.28
C VAL A 23 -34.77 -4.44 -25.93
N ARG A 24 -33.51 -4.09 -25.59
CA ARG A 24 -32.92 -4.39 -24.27
C ARG A 24 -33.54 -3.55 -23.15
N ALA A 25 -33.88 -2.29 -23.42
CA ALA A 25 -34.58 -1.41 -22.49
C ALA A 25 -36.05 -1.82 -22.23
N LEU A 26 -36.70 -2.45 -23.22
CA LEU A 26 -38.08 -2.92 -23.11
C LEU A 26 -38.21 -4.33 -22.52
N SER A 27 -37.12 -5.09 -22.40
CA SER A 27 -37.13 -6.49 -21.92
C SER A 27 -36.47 -6.72 -20.54
N GLY A 28 -35.93 -5.69 -19.89
CA GLY A 28 -35.38 -5.79 -18.54
C GLY A 28 -35.76 -4.58 -17.69
N ASN A 29 -36.44 -4.81 -16.57
CA ASN A 29 -36.72 -3.82 -15.52
C ASN A 29 -35.57 -2.82 -15.36
N GLY A 30 -35.86 -1.52 -15.46
CA GLY A 30 -34.91 -0.40 -15.48
C GLY A 30 -33.98 -0.30 -14.27
N ARG A 31 -33.03 -1.21 -14.17
CA ARG A 31 -31.84 -1.14 -13.33
C ARG A 31 -30.71 -0.61 -14.20
N ALA A 32 -29.96 0.36 -13.66
CA ALA A 32 -28.72 0.83 -14.25
C ALA A 32 -27.83 -0.39 -14.62
N SER A 33 -27.12 -0.34 -15.74
CA SER A 33 -26.22 -1.44 -16.10
C SER A 33 -25.17 -1.62 -14.99
N ASP A 34 -24.64 -2.83 -14.78
CA ASP A 34 -23.70 -3.04 -13.68
C ASP A 34 -22.42 -2.19 -13.82
N GLY A 35 -22.05 -1.82 -15.05
CA GLY A 35 -21.01 -0.82 -15.31
C GLY A 35 -21.39 0.59 -14.86
N ASP A 36 -22.67 0.98 -14.99
CA ASP A 36 -23.18 2.24 -14.45
C ASP A 36 -23.16 2.25 -12.92
N ARG A 37 -23.31 1.09 -12.27
CA ARG A 37 -23.25 0.96 -10.80
C ARG A 37 -21.84 1.14 -10.26
N ILE A 38 -20.83 0.54 -10.91
CA ILE A 38 -19.42 0.84 -10.57
C ILE A 38 -19.16 2.34 -10.76
N ALA A 39 -19.53 2.89 -11.92
CA ALA A 39 -19.31 4.31 -12.18
C ALA A 39 -20.07 5.22 -11.19
N ALA A 40 -21.26 4.82 -10.72
CA ALA A 40 -22.01 5.53 -9.70
C ALA A 40 -21.33 5.43 -8.33
N ALA A 41 -20.96 4.24 -7.86
CA ALA A 41 -20.26 4.04 -6.59
C ALA A 41 -18.95 4.84 -6.50
N VAL A 42 -18.24 4.98 -7.62
CA VAL A 42 -17.03 5.81 -7.68
C VAL A 42 -17.38 7.31 -7.63
N ARG A 43 -18.37 7.77 -8.41
CA ARG A 43 -18.80 9.18 -8.42
C ARG A 43 -19.38 9.65 -7.08
N ASP A 44 -20.14 8.78 -6.42
CA ASP A 44 -20.79 9.07 -5.14
C ASP A 44 -19.82 8.93 -3.96
N GLY A 45 -18.60 8.47 -4.23
CA GLY A 45 -17.57 8.18 -3.24
C GLY A 45 -17.70 6.76 -2.68
N PHE A 46 -16.57 6.13 -2.40
CA PHE A 46 -16.50 4.82 -1.76
C PHE A 46 -15.66 4.90 -0.50
N SER A 47 -16.04 4.11 0.51
CA SER A 47 -15.31 3.99 1.77
C SER A 47 -14.89 2.56 2.06
N LEU A 48 -15.16 1.64 1.12
CA LEU A 48 -14.85 0.22 1.20
C LEU A 48 -14.46 -0.33 -0.18
N VAL A 49 -13.37 -1.09 -0.23
CA VAL A 49 -13.02 -1.98 -1.34
C VAL A 49 -12.65 -3.35 -0.76
N ARG A 50 -13.37 -4.39 -1.18
CA ARG A 50 -13.06 -5.78 -0.82
C ARG A 50 -12.60 -6.54 -2.04
N VAL A 51 -11.51 -7.27 -1.84
CA VAL A 51 -10.95 -8.21 -2.80
C VAL A 51 -11.04 -9.58 -2.17
N LEU A 52 -11.92 -10.42 -2.72
CA LEU A 52 -12.22 -11.75 -2.22
C LEU A 52 -11.69 -12.75 -3.23
N PRO A 53 -10.54 -13.40 -2.95
CA PRO A 53 -10.09 -14.51 -3.77
C PRO A 53 -11.07 -15.70 -3.68
N PRO A 54 -11.03 -16.64 -4.64
CA PRO A 54 -11.91 -17.82 -4.63
C PRO A 54 -11.70 -18.70 -3.39
N GLU A 55 -10.44 -18.86 -2.99
CA GLU A 55 -10.06 -19.44 -1.71
C GLU A 55 -10.05 -18.30 -0.68
N VAL A 56 -10.74 -18.46 0.46
CA VAL A 56 -10.93 -17.39 1.47
C VAL A 56 -9.65 -17.12 2.29
N THR A 57 -8.48 -17.43 1.73
CA THR A 57 -7.18 -17.02 2.26
C THR A 57 -6.83 -15.65 1.68
N ASP A 58 -6.27 -14.77 2.50
CA ASP A 58 -5.68 -13.50 2.05
C ASP A 58 -6.66 -12.51 1.40
N SER A 59 -7.91 -12.46 1.87
CA SER A 59 -8.84 -11.40 1.44
C SER A 59 -8.31 -10.03 1.84
N VAL A 60 -8.37 -9.06 0.91
CA VAL A 60 -8.03 -7.66 1.18
C VAL A 60 -9.31 -6.88 1.44
N ARG A 61 -9.34 -6.15 2.54
CA ARG A 61 -10.40 -5.22 2.91
C ARG A 61 -9.77 -3.86 3.15
N LEU A 62 -9.90 -2.97 2.17
CA LEU A 62 -9.61 -1.56 2.33
C LEU A 62 -10.86 -0.86 2.85
N GLU A 63 -10.74 -0.17 3.97
CA GLU A 63 -11.87 0.54 4.59
C GLU A 63 -11.40 1.86 5.21
N GLU A 64 -12.15 2.92 4.99
CA GLU A 64 -11.93 4.20 5.63
C GLU A 64 -12.56 4.21 7.03
N VAL A 65 -11.72 4.39 8.05
CA VAL A 65 -12.12 4.42 9.46
C VAL A 65 -11.57 5.70 10.09
N GLY A 66 -12.46 6.57 10.56
CA GLY A 66 -12.04 7.82 11.21
C GLY A 66 -11.27 8.78 10.30
N GLY A 67 -11.50 8.74 8.98
CA GLY A 67 -10.80 9.56 7.99
C GLY A 67 -9.44 9.00 7.54
N VAL A 68 -9.10 7.78 7.96
CA VAL A 68 -7.86 7.09 7.59
C VAL A 68 -8.20 5.76 6.93
N TRP A 69 -7.54 5.46 5.82
CA TRP A 69 -7.69 4.17 5.16
C TRP A 69 -6.90 3.09 5.89
N THR A 70 -7.55 1.96 6.08
CA THR A 70 -6.95 0.76 6.68
C THR A 70 -7.07 -0.41 5.71
N VAL A 71 -6.10 -1.33 5.76
CA VAL A 71 -6.16 -2.65 5.13
C VAL A 71 -6.22 -3.71 6.22
N ASN A 72 -7.32 -4.44 6.30
CA ASN A 72 -7.55 -5.48 7.31
C ASN A 72 -7.27 -5.00 8.76
N GLY A 73 -7.54 -3.73 9.06
CA GLY A 73 -7.31 -3.12 10.38
C GLY A 73 -5.94 -2.49 10.59
N TYR A 74 -5.00 -2.63 9.65
CA TYR A 74 -3.71 -1.94 9.66
C TYR A 74 -3.75 -0.65 8.84
N PRO A 75 -2.97 0.40 9.16
CA PRO A 75 -2.87 1.57 8.29
C PRO A 75 -2.48 1.18 6.85
N ALA A 76 -3.22 1.71 5.88
CA ALA A 76 -2.93 1.51 4.47
C ALA A 76 -2.09 2.66 3.92
N ASP A 77 -1.23 2.36 2.95
CA ASP A 77 -0.45 3.36 2.23
C ASP A 77 -1.39 4.30 1.46
N SER A 78 -1.38 5.57 1.86
CA SER A 78 -2.26 6.60 1.30
C SER A 78 -2.02 6.88 -0.19
N ALA A 79 -0.78 6.71 -0.68
CA ALA A 79 -0.46 6.89 -2.09
C ALA A 79 -1.02 5.76 -2.93
N LEU A 80 -0.97 4.53 -2.43
CA LEU A 80 -1.57 3.38 -3.10
C LEU A 80 -3.10 3.46 -3.12
N VAL A 81 -3.71 3.90 -2.02
CA VAL A 81 -5.17 4.09 -1.96
C VAL A 81 -5.60 5.17 -2.95
N ARG A 82 -4.80 6.24 -3.11
CA ARG A 82 -5.04 7.27 -4.11
C ARG A 82 -4.90 6.73 -5.53
N GLU A 83 -3.89 5.90 -5.81
CA GLU A 83 -3.74 5.20 -7.10
C GLU A 83 -4.98 4.36 -7.42
N LEU A 84 -5.54 3.64 -6.44
CA LEU A 84 -6.78 2.89 -6.60
C LEU A 84 -7.96 3.80 -6.92
N ALA A 85 -8.13 4.91 -6.20
CA ALA A 85 -9.19 5.88 -6.46
C ALA A 85 -9.09 6.46 -7.88
N ASP A 86 -7.88 6.84 -8.32
CA ASP A 86 -7.62 7.37 -9.66
C ASP A 86 -7.93 6.34 -10.75
N VAL A 87 -7.57 5.07 -10.52
CA VAL A 87 -7.88 3.96 -11.42
C VAL A 87 -9.39 3.72 -11.50
N LEU A 88 -10.10 3.84 -10.39
CA LEU A 88 -11.56 3.68 -10.34
C LEU A 88 -12.28 4.84 -11.04
N ASP A 89 -11.83 6.08 -10.89
CA ASP A 89 -12.42 7.26 -11.55
C ASP A 89 -12.18 7.25 -13.07
N SER A 90 -10.98 6.79 -13.47
CA SER A 90 -10.63 6.61 -14.88
C SER A 90 -11.16 5.30 -15.49
N ALA A 91 -11.79 4.42 -14.70
CA ALA A 91 -12.28 3.15 -15.18
C ALA A 91 -13.29 3.34 -16.32
N ARG A 92 -13.12 2.55 -17.38
CA ARG A 92 -14.05 2.49 -18.52
C ARG A 92 -14.40 1.04 -18.75
N VAL A 93 -15.62 0.79 -19.24
CA VAL A 93 -16.03 -0.55 -19.64
C VAL A 93 -15.08 -1.03 -20.75
N GLY A 94 -14.47 -2.19 -20.50
CA GLY A 94 -13.51 -2.79 -21.41
C GLY A 94 -14.12 -3.26 -22.72
N ARG A 95 -13.30 -3.87 -23.57
CA ARG A 95 -13.78 -4.46 -24.83
C ARG A 95 -14.51 -5.76 -24.55
N LEU A 96 -15.69 -5.96 -25.14
CA LEU A 96 -16.41 -7.23 -25.06
C LEU A 96 -15.60 -8.35 -25.74
N VAL A 97 -15.39 -9.47 -25.04
CA VAL A 97 -14.59 -10.61 -25.52
C VAL A 97 -15.35 -11.93 -25.51
N ALA A 98 -16.41 -12.06 -24.71
CA ALA A 98 -17.31 -13.20 -24.75
C ALA A 98 -18.72 -12.78 -24.30
N GLN A 99 -19.74 -13.52 -24.73
CA GLN A 99 -21.15 -13.31 -24.38
C GLN A 99 -21.87 -14.61 -24.03
N SER A 100 -21.11 -15.67 -23.75
CA SER A 100 -21.66 -17.01 -23.49
C SER A 100 -21.05 -17.57 -22.21
N ALA A 101 -21.91 -18.04 -21.31
CA ALA A 101 -21.54 -18.67 -20.04
C ALA A 101 -20.53 -19.81 -20.19
N THR A 102 -20.56 -20.51 -21.31
CA THR A 102 -19.60 -21.61 -21.62
C THR A 102 -18.14 -21.17 -21.63
N ASN A 103 -17.85 -19.86 -21.74
CA ASN A 103 -16.49 -19.33 -21.68
C ASN A 103 -16.02 -18.98 -20.27
N HIS A 104 -16.92 -18.91 -19.28
CA HIS A 104 -16.61 -18.31 -17.97
C HIS A 104 -15.48 -19.04 -17.25
N SER A 105 -15.54 -20.37 -17.14
CA SER A 105 -14.49 -21.16 -16.47
C SER A 105 -13.15 -21.05 -17.19
N ARG A 106 -13.14 -21.11 -18.52
CA ARG A 106 -11.91 -20.97 -19.33
C ARG A 106 -11.25 -19.59 -19.17
N LEU A 107 -12.05 -18.55 -18.96
CA LEU A 107 -11.57 -17.18 -18.74
C LEU A 107 -11.31 -16.87 -17.25
N GLY A 108 -11.63 -17.81 -16.35
CA GLY A 108 -11.49 -17.65 -14.91
C GLY A 108 -12.47 -16.64 -14.29
N VAL A 109 -13.61 -16.37 -14.95
CA VAL A 109 -14.63 -15.41 -14.49
C VAL A 109 -15.88 -16.09 -13.93
N SER A 110 -15.86 -17.41 -13.71
CA SER A 110 -16.92 -18.11 -12.98
C SER A 110 -16.85 -17.79 -11.48
N GLU A 111 -17.97 -17.86 -10.76
CA GLU A 111 -18.06 -17.48 -9.34
C GLU A 111 -17.06 -18.23 -8.43
N ASP A 112 -16.72 -19.47 -8.81
CA ASP A 112 -15.82 -20.37 -8.09
C ASP A 112 -14.34 -20.19 -8.43
N LEU A 113 -14.02 -19.46 -9.51
CA LEU A 113 -12.63 -19.25 -9.97
C LEU A 113 -12.21 -17.78 -9.95
N ALA A 114 -13.18 -16.86 -9.95
CA ALA A 114 -12.91 -15.44 -10.05
C ALA A 114 -12.59 -14.83 -8.69
N ARG A 115 -11.72 -13.83 -8.71
CA ARG A 115 -11.59 -12.90 -7.60
C ARG A 115 -12.77 -11.94 -7.62
N ARG A 116 -13.59 -11.94 -6.58
CA ARG A 116 -14.74 -11.04 -6.45
C ARG A 116 -14.29 -9.71 -5.87
N ILE A 117 -14.65 -8.64 -6.54
CA ILE A 117 -14.37 -7.26 -6.12
C ILE A 117 -15.68 -6.60 -5.72
N GLU A 118 -15.72 -6.01 -4.53
CA GLU A 118 -16.86 -5.25 -4.01
C GLU A 118 -16.40 -3.83 -3.69
N ILE A 119 -17.15 -2.82 -4.12
CA ILE A 119 -16.83 -1.40 -3.94
C ILE A 119 -18.10 -0.68 -3.49
N GLY A 120 -17.96 0.30 -2.60
CA GLY A 120 -19.04 1.21 -2.23
C GLY A 120 -18.91 1.72 -0.80
N PRO A 121 -20.02 2.16 -0.19
CA PRO A 121 -20.07 2.51 1.22
C PRO A 121 -19.80 1.30 2.14
N ALA A 122 -19.17 1.56 3.28
CA ALA A 122 -18.99 0.56 4.33
C ALA A 122 -20.35 0.00 4.79
N GLY A 123 -20.48 -1.33 4.83
CA GLY A 123 -21.69 -2.05 5.22
C GLY A 123 -22.68 -2.35 4.10
N SER A 124 -22.67 -1.60 2.99
CA SER A 124 -23.54 -1.82 1.85
C SER A 124 -22.82 -1.57 0.51
N PRO A 125 -21.82 -2.39 0.14
CA PRO A 125 -21.20 -2.27 -1.17
C PRO A 125 -22.24 -2.55 -2.26
N ASP A 126 -22.36 -1.63 -3.20
CA ASP A 126 -23.40 -1.59 -4.23
C ASP A 126 -22.87 -1.82 -5.65
N ALA A 127 -21.54 -1.80 -5.80
CA ALA A 127 -20.80 -2.14 -6.99
C ALA A 127 -20.02 -3.44 -6.81
N MET A 128 -20.10 -4.33 -7.81
CA MET A 128 -19.41 -5.62 -7.79
C MET A 128 -19.02 -6.07 -9.19
N PHE A 129 -17.85 -6.70 -9.29
CA PHE A 129 -17.45 -7.45 -10.48
C PHE A 129 -16.57 -8.66 -10.13
N LEU A 130 -16.44 -9.56 -11.09
CA LEU A 130 -15.60 -10.75 -11.02
C LEU A 130 -14.38 -10.55 -11.91
N LEU A 131 -13.20 -10.65 -11.32
CA LEU A 131 -11.91 -10.51 -11.97
C LEU A 131 -11.29 -11.89 -12.18
N GLY A 132 -11.15 -12.27 -13.45
CA GLY A 132 -10.57 -13.53 -13.84
C GLY A 132 -9.11 -13.44 -14.29
N GLY A 133 -8.76 -14.36 -15.18
CA GLY A 133 -7.43 -14.46 -15.76
C GLY A 133 -7.05 -13.28 -16.65
N GLY A 134 -5.91 -13.41 -17.32
CA GLY A 134 -5.43 -12.45 -18.31
C GLY A 134 -5.23 -13.08 -19.68
N GLY A 135 -5.24 -12.25 -20.70
CA GLY A 135 -4.84 -12.59 -22.06
C GLY A 135 -4.08 -11.44 -22.71
N THR A 136 -3.87 -11.54 -24.03
CA THR A 136 -3.22 -10.50 -24.83
C THR A 136 -3.90 -9.14 -24.73
N ASP A 137 -5.22 -9.15 -24.49
CA ASP A 137 -6.07 -7.96 -24.47
C ASP A 137 -6.27 -7.35 -23.07
N GLY A 138 -5.61 -7.90 -22.04
CA GLY A 138 -5.74 -7.46 -20.66
C GLY A 138 -6.36 -8.50 -19.74
N ARG A 139 -7.03 -8.05 -18.68
CA ARG A 139 -7.67 -8.88 -17.66
C ARG A 139 -9.16 -9.02 -17.93
N PHE A 140 -9.71 -10.20 -17.68
CA PHE A 140 -11.12 -10.48 -17.91
C PHE A 140 -11.97 -10.07 -16.72
N VAL A 141 -13.04 -9.33 -17.00
CA VAL A 141 -14.01 -8.84 -16.01
C VAL A 141 -15.40 -9.29 -16.43
N ARG A 142 -16.17 -9.83 -15.49
CA ARG A 142 -17.58 -10.17 -15.67
C ARG A 142 -18.41 -9.55 -14.56
N PHE A 143 -19.61 -9.08 -14.91
CA PHE A 143 -20.58 -8.64 -13.92
C PHE A 143 -21.47 -9.80 -13.46
N PRO A 144 -21.82 -9.87 -12.16
CA PRO A 144 -22.71 -10.90 -11.63
C PRO A 144 -24.05 -10.96 -12.38
N GLY A 145 -24.50 -12.17 -12.72
CA GLY A 145 -25.73 -12.37 -13.49
C GLY A 145 -25.64 -12.03 -14.98
N SER A 146 -24.51 -11.53 -15.47
CA SER A 146 -24.25 -11.30 -16.90
C SER A 146 -23.40 -12.41 -17.51
N ASP A 147 -23.67 -12.72 -18.78
CA ASP A 147 -22.83 -13.58 -19.62
C ASP A 147 -21.73 -12.81 -20.36
N ASP A 148 -21.86 -11.47 -20.44
CA ASP A 148 -20.92 -10.58 -21.10
C ASP A 148 -19.60 -10.52 -20.29
N VAL A 149 -18.49 -10.80 -20.96
CA VAL A 149 -17.13 -10.72 -20.41
C VAL A 149 -16.35 -9.66 -21.15
N PHE A 150 -15.69 -8.78 -20.41
CA PHE A 150 -14.93 -7.66 -20.92
C PHE A 150 -13.43 -7.86 -20.68
N ALA A 151 -12.59 -7.46 -21.62
CA ALA A 151 -11.16 -7.30 -21.43
C ALA A 151 -10.87 -5.85 -21.03
N VAL A 152 -10.27 -5.67 -19.86
CA VAL A 152 -9.88 -4.39 -19.28
C VAL A 152 -8.36 -4.31 -19.25
N PRO A 153 -7.72 -3.16 -19.54
CA PRO A 153 -6.27 -3.03 -19.49
C PRO A 153 -5.69 -3.52 -18.15
N THR A 154 -4.60 -4.30 -18.23
CA THR A 154 -3.95 -4.89 -17.04
C THR A 154 -3.57 -3.83 -16.00
N ALA A 155 -3.14 -2.64 -16.44
CA ALA A 155 -2.80 -1.54 -15.56
C ALA A 155 -3.98 -1.12 -14.65
N SER A 156 -5.19 -1.03 -15.21
CA SER A 156 -6.40 -0.69 -14.45
C SER A 156 -6.78 -1.76 -13.42
N MET A 157 -6.34 -3.01 -13.60
CA MET A 157 -6.66 -4.10 -12.68
C MET A 157 -5.53 -4.40 -11.68
N ARG A 158 -4.38 -3.69 -11.77
CA ARG A 158 -3.22 -3.90 -10.90
C ARG A 158 -3.55 -3.75 -9.41
N PRO A 159 -4.31 -2.71 -8.95
CA PRO A 159 -4.61 -2.56 -7.53
C PRO A 159 -5.29 -3.79 -6.91
N PHE A 160 -6.19 -4.44 -7.64
CA PHE A 160 -6.92 -5.62 -7.17
C PHE A 160 -6.09 -6.90 -7.11
N GLY A 161 -4.84 -6.87 -7.58
CA GLY A 161 -3.88 -7.96 -7.49
C GLY A 161 -2.96 -7.92 -6.27
N ARG A 162 -2.93 -6.79 -5.54
CA ARG A 162 -2.07 -6.59 -4.36
C ARG A 162 -2.52 -7.47 -3.19
N SER A 163 -1.55 -7.93 -2.41
CA SER A 163 -1.75 -8.61 -1.13
C SER A 163 -2.05 -7.61 -0.01
N VAL A 164 -2.43 -8.10 1.18
CA VAL A 164 -2.60 -7.24 2.37
C VAL A 164 -1.30 -6.50 2.70
N GLU A 165 -0.16 -7.19 2.64
CA GLU A 165 1.16 -6.60 2.94
C GLU A 165 1.52 -5.48 1.96
N ASP A 166 1.24 -5.65 0.66
CA ASP A 166 1.48 -4.61 -0.37
C ASP A 166 0.69 -3.32 -0.14
N TRP A 167 -0.43 -3.40 0.60
CA TRP A 167 -1.29 -2.26 0.91
C TRP A 167 -0.91 -1.55 2.20
N ARG A 168 -0.21 -2.22 3.12
CA ARG A 168 0.11 -1.65 4.43
C ARG A 168 1.11 -0.51 4.28
N ASP A 169 0.92 0.52 5.09
CA ASP A 169 1.90 1.59 5.19
C ASP A 169 3.21 1.04 5.78
N SER A 170 4.28 1.11 4.98
CA SER A 170 5.62 0.63 5.36
C SER A 170 6.52 1.75 5.89
N LEU A 171 6.05 2.99 5.93
CA LEU A 171 6.80 4.11 6.47
C LEU A 171 6.94 3.96 8.00
N VAL A 172 8.16 3.74 8.46
CA VAL A 172 8.48 3.67 9.89
C VAL A 172 8.79 5.06 10.42
N ALA A 173 9.62 5.84 9.73
CA ALA A 173 10.02 7.18 10.16
C ALA A 173 10.31 8.12 8.97
N ALA A 174 9.99 9.40 9.14
CA ALA A 174 10.33 10.46 8.21
C ALA A 174 10.78 11.71 8.99
N VAL A 175 12.05 11.74 9.41
CA VAL A 175 12.60 12.81 10.25
C VAL A 175 13.14 13.96 9.40
N ASP A 176 12.83 15.21 9.77
CA ASP A 176 13.57 16.37 9.27
C ASP A 176 14.95 16.41 9.94
N THR A 177 15.91 15.74 9.31
CA THR A 177 17.29 15.60 9.82
C THR A 177 18.03 16.93 9.93
N ALA A 178 17.58 17.98 9.23
CA ALA A 178 18.16 19.30 9.36
C ALA A 178 17.83 19.95 10.71
N SER A 179 16.74 19.54 11.38
CA SER A 179 16.35 20.01 12.70
C SER A 179 17.05 19.25 13.85
N VAL A 180 17.65 18.09 13.58
CA VAL A 180 18.24 17.23 14.60
C VAL A 180 19.55 17.86 15.11
N THR A 181 19.68 17.95 16.44
CA THR A 181 20.87 18.48 17.13
C THR A 181 21.59 17.41 17.95
N ARG A 182 20.87 16.36 18.36
CA ARG A 182 21.43 15.29 19.19
C ARG A 182 20.85 13.94 18.82
N ILE A 183 21.71 12.93 18.78
CA ILE A 183 21.34 11.53 18.54
C ILE A 183 21.92 10.69 19.66
N THR A 184 21.15 9.75 20.17
CA THR A 184 21.58 8.79 21.18
C THR A 184 21.28 7.39 20.70
N VAL A 185 22.29 6.51 20.69
CA VAL A 185 22.11 5.08 20.44
C VAL A 185 22.53 4.32 21.69
N ARG A 186 21.58 3.57 22.25
CA ARG A 186 21.81 2.65 23.37
C ARG A 186 21.67 1.23 22.86
N ARG A 187 22.59 0.36 23.24
CA ARG A 187 22.51 -1.08 22.94
C ARG A 187 22.72 -1.86 24.23
N ASN A 188 22.01 -2.95 24.43
CA ASN A 188 22.14 -3.76 25.65
C ASN A 188 23.47 -4.54 25.70
N ASP A 189 24.08 -4.77 24.54
CA ASP A 189 25.39 -5.42 24.36
C ASP A 189 26.58 -4.48 24.56
N GLN A 190 26.34 -3.18 24.77
CA GLN A 190 27.37 -2.17 24.96
C GLN A 190 27.11 -1.34 26.23
N PRO A 191 28.11 -1.18 27.13
CA PRO A 191 27.91 -0.46 28.38
C PRO A 191 27.79 1.07 28.18
N THR A 192 28.38 1.60 27.12
CA THR A 192 28.44 3.05 26.87
C THR A 192 27.59 3.40 25.66
N PRO A 193 26.62 4.34 25.78
CA PRO A 193 25.86 4.81 24.64
C PRO A 193 26.73 5.57 23.64
N VAL A 194 26.28 5.62 22.39
CA VAL A 194 26.77 6.57 21.39
C VAL A 194 26.01 7.87 21.58
N LEU A 195 26.72 8.96 21.83
CA LEU A 195 26.15 10.30 21.92
C LEU A 195 26.74 11.19 20.84
N LEU A 196 25.93 11.50 19.84
CA LEU A 196 26.27 12.40 18.75
C LEU A 196 25.65 13.77 19.02
N MET A 197 26.48 14.81 19.00
CA MET A 197 26.06 16.20 19.17
C MET A 197 26.48 17.03 17.98
N ARG A 198 25.53 17.79 17.43
CA ARG A 198 25.78 18.75 16.38
C ARG A 198 26.40 20.00 16.96
N ASP A 199 27.39 20.57 16.28
CA ASP A 199 28.01 21.81 16.72
C ASP A 199 27.04 22.99 16.58
N ARG A 200 27.09 23.92 17.54
CA ARG A 200 26.20 25.09 17.58
C ARG A 200 26.66 26.22 16.68
N GLY A 201 27.96 26.29 16.36
CA GLY A 201 28.57 27.29 15.49
C GLY A 201 28.60 26.85 14.02
N ASP A 202 28.62 25.54 13.77
CA ASP A 202 28.61 24.96 12.42
C ASP A 202 27.69 23.72 12.35
N ALA A 203 26.52 23.89 11.74
CA ALA A 203 25.54 22.83 11.57
C ALA A 203 26.01 21.66 10.66
N THR A 204 27.19 21.73 10.06
CA THR A 204 27.77 20.62 9.29
C THR A 204 28.68 19.73 10.13
N VAL A 205 29.09 20.19 11.31
CA VAL A 205 30.02 19.48 12.19
C VAL A 205 29.26 18.71 13.27
N TRP A 206 29.68 17.47 13.47
CA TRP A 206 29.16 16.60 14.51
C TRP A 206 30.31 16.02 15.33
N SER A 207 30.02 15.76 16.60
CA SER A 207 30.95 15.17 17.54
C SER A 207 30.36 13.92 18.18
N LEU A 208 31.20 12.90 18.36
CA LEU A 208 30.96 11.73 19.19
C LEU A 208 31.68 11.93 20.52
N ASP A 209 30.94 12.18 21.59
CA ASP A 209 31.50 12.44 22.93
C ASP A 209 32.59 13.52 22.95
N GLY A 210 32.44 14.55 22.11
CA GLY A 210 33.36 15.68 22.01
C GLY A 210 34.48 15.51 20.97
N GLU A 211 34.69 14.32 20.41
CA GLU A 211 35.61 14.09 19.30
C GLU A 211 34.89 14.23 17.95
N PRO A 212 35.53 14.68 16.86
CA PRO A 212 34.89 14.73 15.55
C PRO A 212 34.32 13.37 15.12
N ALA A 213 33.06 13.34 14.73
CA ALA A 213 32.42 12.14 14.22
C ALA A 213 32.71 11.94 12.72
N ASP A 214 32.80 10.68 12.28
CA ASP A 214 32.87 10.32 10.87
C ASP A 214 31.61 10.79 10.14
N SER A 215 31.84 11.67 9.17
CA SER A 215 30.81 12.22 8.31
C SER A 215 30.07 11.17 7.49
N LEU A 216 30.71 10.06 7.11
CA LEU A 216 30.07 9.03 6.27
C LEU A 216 29.08 8.19 7.07
N GLY A 217 29.51 7.58 8.17
CA GLY A 217 28.64 6.77 9.03
C GLY A 217 27.43 7.57 9.53
N LEU A 218 27.66 8.83 9.92
CA LEU A 218 26.60 9.74 10.33
C LEU A 218 25.64 10.09 9.18
N ALA A 219 26.17 10.39 7.98
CA ALA A 219 25.32 10.69 6.83
C ALA A 219 24.41 9.50 6.47
N MET A 220 24.91 8.27 6.58
CA MET A 220 24.12 7.06 6.34
C MET A 220 23.00 6.89 7.37
N LEU A 221 23.27 7.13 8.66
CA LEU A 221 22.24 7.11 9.70
C LEU A 221 21.16 8.16 9.46
N LEU A 222 21.57 9.42 9.20
CA LEU A 222 20.65 10.51 8.93
C LEU A 222 19.80 10.21 7.69
N GLN A 223 20.42 9.74 6.60
CA GLN A 223 19.71 9.36 5.39
C GLN A 223 18.68 8.24 5.63
N GLU A 224 19.04 7.22 6.40
CA GLU A 224 18.13 6.11 6.71
C GLU A 224 16.91 6.59 7.53
N THR A 225 17.11 7.49 8.51
CA THR A 225 16.02 8.04 9.34
C THR A 225 15.16 9.10 8.66
N ALA A 226 15.64 9.72 7.57
CA ALA A 226 14.88 10.70 6.81
C ALA A 226 13.68 10.10 6.08
N GLY A 227 13.70 8.79 5.82
CA GLY A 227 12.63 8.06 5.13
C GLY A 227 12.76 6.56 5.32
N LEU A 228 12.77 6.11 6.57
CA LEU A 228 12.91 4.70 6.92
C LEU A 228 11.65 3.94 6.51
N THR A 229 11.77 3.07 5.52
CA THR A 229 10.73 2.12 5.12
C THR A 229 11.07 0.71 5.57
N ALA A 230 10.07 -0.01 6.05
CA ALA A 230 10.16 -1.42 6.41
C ALA A 230 10.34 -2.31 5.17
N ILE A 231 10.95 -3.49 5.35
CA ILE A 231 11.00 -4.54 4.33
C ILE A 231 9.81 -5.51 4.43
N GLY A 232 8.93 -5.30 5.41
CA GLY A 232 7.73 -6.08 5.64
C GLY A 232 7.26 -5.98 7.09
N PHE A 233 6.36 -6.87 7.47
CA PHE A 233 5.75 -6.88 8.79
C PHE A 233 5.93 -8.22 9.49
N PRO A 234 6.11 -8.26 10.82
CA PRO A 234 6.04 -9.51 11.56
C PRO A 234 4.63 -10.09 11.46
N SER A 235 4.51 -11.42 11.59
CA SER A 235 3.21 -12.04 11.82
C SER A 235 2.63 -11.60 13.17
N ASP A 236 1.32 -11.62 13.33
CA ASP A 236 0.64 -11.26 14.58
C ASP A 236 1.17 -12.06 15.79
N SER A 237 1.48 -13.35 15.58
CA SER A 237 2.07 -14.22 16.59
C SER A 237 3.45 -13.75 17.05
N VAL A 238 4.31 -13.31 16.12
CA VAL A 238 5.63 -12.79 16.43
C VAL A 238 5.51 -11.42 17.08
N ALA A 239 4.65 -10.55 16.55
CA ALA A 239 4.41 -9.22 17.11
C ALA A 239 3.90 -9.27 18.56
N PHE A 240 3.09 -10.27 18.91
CA PHE A 240 2.61 -10.49 20.28
C PHE A 240 3.67 -11.09 21.21
N ALA A 241 4.59 -11.89 20.69
CA ALA A 241 5.59 -12.60 21.48
C ALA A 241 6.80 -11.74 21.87
N VAL A 242 7.07 -10.66 21.13
CA VAL A 242 8.24 -9.80 21.38
C VAL A 242 7.94 -8.72 22.42
N ASP A 243 8.87 -8.50 23.35
CA ASP A 243 8.76 -7.47 24.37
C ASP A 243 9.58 -6.24 24.01
N PHE A 244 8.90 -5.21 23.52
CA PHE A 244 9.51 -3.91 23.23
C PHE A 244 9.74 -3.05 24.49
N ASN A 245 9.35 -3.51 25.69
CA ASN A 245 9.72 -2.83 26.95
C ASN A 245 11.15 -3.18 27.40
N ASP A 246 11.74 -4.24 26.85
CA ASP A 246 13.15 -4.60 27.04
C ASP A 246 13.87 -4.68 25.68
N PRO A 247 14.03 -3.54 24.99
CA PRO A 247 14.62 -3.52 23.67
C PRO A 247 16.12 -3.84 23.71
N VAL A 248 16.61 -4.55 22.69
CA VAL A 248 18.05 -4.81 22.54
C VAL A 248 18.83 -3.55 22.16
N ALA A 249 18.15 -2.59 21.52
CA ALA A 249 18.71 -1.27 21.25
C ALA A 249 17.63 -0.20 21.15
N VAL A 250 18.02 1.04 21.39
CA VAL A 250 17.16 2.23 21.27
C VAL A 250 17.93 3.32 20.51
N LEU A 251 17.32 3.87 19.47
CA LEU A 251 17.78 5.07 18.77
C LEU A 251 16.85 6.23 19.10
N GLU A 252 17.40 7.33 19.59
CA GLU A 252 16.65 8.56 19.86
C GLU A 252 17.27 9.74 19.12
N MET A 253 16.43 10.54 18.47
CA MET A 253 16.84 11.77 17.79
C MET A 253 16.10 12.96 18.39
N PHE A 254 16.81 14.05 18.65
CA PHE A 254 16.28 15.23 19.32
C PHE A 254 16.52 16.47 18.45
N ALA A 255 15.52 17.35 18.41
CA ALA A 255 15.63 18.67 17.79
C ALA A 255 16.06 19.77 18.77
N SER A 256 16.33 19.40 20.02
CA SER A 256 16.76 20.30 21.09
C SER A 256 17.78 19.63 22.01
N ASP A 257 18.77 20.41 22.43
CA ASP A 257 19.78 20.02 23.42
C ASP A 257 19.33 20.29 24.86
N GLU A 258 18.12 20.83 25.05
CA GLU A 258 17.61 21.11 26.39
C GLU A 258 17.47 19.81 27.20
N PRO A 259 17.95 19.79 28.46
CA PRO A 259 17.75 18.66 29.35
C PRO A 259 16.26 18.33 29.50
N GLY A 260 15.90 17.06 29.28
CA GLY A 260 14.51 16.59 29.38
C GLY A 260 13.64 16.84 28.15
N ALA A 261 14.20 17.39 27.06
CA ALA A 261 13.49 17.48 25.79
C ALA A 261 13.02 16.09 25.32
N ALA A 262 11.77 15.98 24.88
CA ALA A 262 11.25 14.76 24.29
C ALA A 262 11.95 14.49 22.94
N PRO A 263 12.22 13.22 22.60
CA PRO A 263 12.77 12.87 21.30
C PRO A 263 11.76 13.18 20.19
N ALA A 264 12.26 13.67 19.06
CA ALA A 264 11.49 13.80 17.81
C ALA A 264 11.28 12.43 17.14
N LEU A 265 12.16 11.47 17.41
CA LEU A 265 12.03 10.07 17.02
C LEU A 265 12.63 9.20 18.12
N SER A 266 11.91 8.14 18.52
CA SER A 266 12.43 7.07 19.37
C SER A 266 12.08 5.73 18.75
N LEU A 267 13.11 4.99 18.30
CA LEU A 267 12.98 3.65 17.73
C LEU A 267 13.49 2.60 18.70
N LEU A 268 12.65 1.60 18.95
CA LEU A 268 12.92 0.45 19.82
C LEU A 268 13.20 -0.76 18.93
N PHE A 269 14.33 -1.42 19.15
CA PHE A 269 14.76 -2.58 18.36
C PHE A 269 14.73 -3.84 19.21
N VAL A 270 14.21 -4.92 18.64
CA VAL A 270 14.24 -6.27 19.22
C VAL A 270 14.65 -7.27 18.14
N THR A 271 15.22 -8.40 18.56
CA THR A 271 15.46 -9.55 17.69
C THR A 271 14.32 -10.54 17.84
N ALA A 272 13.74 -11.00 16.73
CA ALA A 272 12.74 -12.06 16.80
C ALA A 272 13.41 -13.43 17.12
N PRO A 273 12.75 -14.33 17.87
CA PRO A 273 13.34 -15.60 18.32
C PRO A 273 13.94 -16.48 17.21
N ASP A 274 13.40 -16.41 16.00
CA ASP A 274 13.74 -17.28 14.87
C ASP A 274 14.32 -16.53 13.65
N ALA A 275 14.60 -15.22 13.74
CA ALA A 275 14.95 -14.40 12.58
C ALA A 275 16.38 -13.86 12.61
N ARG A 276 16.99 -13.78 11.42
CA ARG A 276 18.18 -12.94 11.13
C ARG A 276 17.83 -11.46 10.97
N GLU A 277 16.59 -11.08 11.27
CA GLU A 277 16.02 -9.77 10.99
C GLU A 277 15.66 -9.05 12.29
N PHE A 278 15.80 -7.73 12.28
CA PHE A 278 15.40 -6.89 13.40
C PHE A 278 13.93 -6.52 13.25
N LEU A 279 13.22 -6.52 14.36
CA LEU A 279 11.96 -5.81 14.46
C LEU A 279 12.21 -4.44 15.06
N VAL A 280 11.57 -3.44 14.48
CA VAL A 280 11.62 -2.06 14.96
C VAL A 280 10.21 -1.56 15.20
N ARG A 281 10.04 -0.72 16.22
CA ARG A 281 8.79 -0.04 16.55
C ARG A 281 9.12 1.37 17.04
N ARG A 282 8.29 2.36 16.69
CA ARG A 282 8.41 3.68 17.33
C ARG A 282 7.84 3.65 18.73
N ALA A 283 8.42 4.40 19.68
CA ALA A 283 7.89 4.42 21.04
C ALA A 283 6.46 4.96 21.15
N ASP A 284 6.02 5.78 20.19
CA ASP A 284 4.68 6.39 20.10
C ASP A 284 3.72 5.64 19.15
N ASP A 285 4.17 4.54 18.52
CA ASP A 285 3.37 3.73 17.59
C ASP A 285 3.34 2.28 18.07
N PRO A 286 2.15 1.66 18.24
CA PRO A 286 2.08 0.24 18.61
C PRO A 286 2.58 -0.73 17.52
N LEU A 287 2.74 -0.29 16.27
CA LEU A 287 3.06 -1.15 15.14
C LEU A 287 4.54 -1.57 15.09
N ALA A 288 4.75 -2.88 14.93
CA ALA A 288 6.07 -3.44 14.70
C ALA A 288 6.32 -3.66 13.20
N TYR A 289 7.55 -3.43 12.78
CA TYR A 289 8.02 -3.50 11.41
C TYR A 289 9.25 -4.39 11.31
N ARG A 290 9.41 -5.09 10.19
CA ARG A 290 10.66 -5.79 9.87
C ARG A 290 11.58 -4.85 9.10
N ILE A 291 12.83 -4.79 9.50
CA ILE A 291 13.91 -4.11 8.77
C ILE A 291 15.04 -5.08 8.48
N SER A 292 15.80 -4.81 7.42
CA SER A 292 16.97 -5.63 7.10
C SER A 292 18.10 -5.43 8.12
N ALA A 293 19.01 -6.39 8.22
CA ALA A 293 20.22 -6.26 9.03
C ALA A 293 21.05 -5.03 8.62
N VAL A 294 21.13 -4.72 7.32
CA VAL A 294 21.84 -3.54 6.80
C VAL A 294 21.22 -2.24 7.31
N GLN A 295 19.89 -2.14 7.34
CA GLN A 295 19.20 -0.97 7.91
C GLN A 295 19.47 -0.89 9.42
N ALA A 296 19.39 -2.01 10.13
CA ALA A 296 19.67 -2.04 11.57
C ALA A 296 21.11 -1.60 11.88
N GLU A 297 22.11 -2.04 11.13
CA GLU A 297 23.51 -1.61 11.29
C GLU A 297 23.69 -0.10 11.08
N ARG A 298 23.02 0.48 10.09
CA ARG A 298 23.04 1.94 9.83
C ARG A 298 22.35 2.75 10.91
N LEU A 299 21.27 2.21 11.48
CA LEU A 299 20.50 2.86 12.54
C LEU A 299 21.15 2.69 13.92
N LEU A 300 21.99 1.66 14.09
CA LEU A 300 22.66 1.30 15.34
C LEU A 300 24.19 1.29 15.19
N PRO A 301 24.80 2.38 14.69
CA PRO A 301 26.23 2.45 14.45
C PRO A 301 27.01 2.26 15.75
N THR A 302 28.16 1.60 15.65
CA THR A 302 29.10 1.51 16.77
C THR A 302 29.95 2.78 16.85
N ARG A 303 30.60 2.96 18.00
CA ARG A 303 31.59 4.04 18.18
C ARG A 303 32.70 3.99 17.13
N SER A 304 33.22 2.80 16.81
CA SER A 304 34.30 2.63 15.82
C SER A 304 33.88 3.05 14.42
N MET A 305 32.64 2.74 14.01
CA MET A 305 32.07 3.19 12.73
C MET A 305 31.97 4.71 12.65
N LEU A 306 31.74 5.38 13.77
CA LEU A 306 31.60 6.84 13.86
C LEU A 306 32.91 7.58 14.14
N LEU A 307 34.04 6.89 14.29
CA LEU A 307 35.36 7.51 14.41
C LEU A 307 36.25 7.28 13.18
N GLY A 308 35.78 6.45 12.23
CA GLY A 308 36.53 6.11 11.02
C GLY A 308 37.59 5.03 11.22
N ASP A 309 37.55 4.28 12.34
CA ASP A 309 38.50 3.21 12.68
C ASP A 309 38.16 1.84 12.01
N GLY A 310 37.45 1.87 10.89
CA GLY A 310 36.89 0.69 10.20
C GLY A 310 37.55 0.32 8.88
#